data_AF-A0A1E4CHB5-F1
#
_entry.id   AF-A0A1E4CHB5-F1
#
_cell.length_a   1.000
_cell.length_b   1.000
_cell.length_c   1.000
_cell.angle_alpha   90.00
_cell.angle_beta   90.00
_cell.angle_gamma   90.00
#
_symmetry.space_group_name_H-M   'P 1'
#
loop_
_entity.id
_entity.type
_entity.pdbx_description
1 polymer ?
#
loop_
_entity_poly.entity_id
_entity_poly.type
_entity_poly.pdbx_seq_one_letter_code
_entity_poly.pdbx_strand_id
1 'polypeptide(L)'
;MTAALGVQIAAVFTWLGMVLAISFLEAPLKFRAPGITIPLGVGIGRLVFRALNIAEAVLWLAVLAGLLLRAADASPAQLALVVLVGVDLGLGALVLRPLMDRKVRTEGSADHAPRTRLHLGYIALEVVKVGLLVALGVLVLAS
;
A
#
# COMPACT_ATOMS: atom_id res chain seq x y z
N MET A 1 20.93 -8.35 16.84
CA MET A 1 20.13 -8.14 15.62
C MET A 1 20.99 -8.46 14.40
N THR A 2 20.62 -9.43 13.58
CA THR A 2 21.34 -9.70 12.31
C THR A 2 21.06 -8.60 11.30
N ALA A 3 21.98 -8.36 10.35
CA ALA A 3 21.79 -7.32 9.32
C ALA A 3 20.49 -7.52 8.54
N ALA A 4 20.17 -8.77 8.19
CA ALA A 4 18.93 -9.11 7.49
C ALA A 4 17.67 -8.82 8.34
N LEU A 5 17.76 -8.86 9.68
CA LEU A 5 16.61 -8.60 10.57
C LEU A 5 16.38 -7.09 10.66
N GLY A 6 17.47 -6.33 10.81
CA GLY A 6 17.42 -4.87 10.75
C GLY A 6 16.83 -4.35 9.44
N VAL A 7 17.24 -4.92 8.30
CA VAL A 7 16.69 -4.56 6.99
C VAL A 7 15.21 -4.90 6.89
N GLN A 8 14.78 -6.07 7.37
CA GLN A 8 13.37 -6.46 7.34
C GLN A 8 12.49 -5.52 8.18
N ILE A 9 12.93 -5.21 9.40
CA ILE A 9 12.26 -4.25 10.30
C ILE A 9 12.14 -2.88 9.62
N ALA A 10 13.26 -2.36 9.11
CA ALA A 10 13.29 -1.06 8.44
C ALA A 10 12.35 -1.04 7.23
N ALA A 11 12.31 -2.11 6.43
CA ALA A 11 11.43 -2.21 5.28
C ALA A 11 9.94 -2.21 5.67
N VAL A 12 9.53 -2.98 6.69
CA VAL A 12 8.12 -3.02 7.15
C VAL A 12 7.66 -1.65 7.65
N PHE A 13 8.43 -0.99 8.51
CA PHE A 13 8.02 0.30 9.07
C PHE A 13 8.12 1.45 8.07
N THR A 14 9.08 1.41 7.14
CA THR A 14 9.13 2.36 6.03
C THR A 14 7.89 2.20 5.15
N TRP A 15 7.50 0.96 4.84
CA TRP A 15 6.30 0.70 4.06
C TRP A 15 5.05 1.22 4.76
N LEU A 16 4.87 0.89 6.05
CA LEU A 16 3.77 1.39 6.87
C LEU A 16 3.71 2.93 6.85
N GLY A 17 4.86 3.59 7.05
CA GLY A 17 4.96 5.05 7.01
C GLY A 17 4.54 5.65 5.67
N MET A 18 4.96 5.05 4.55
CA MET A 18 4.56 5.51 3.21
C MET A 18 3.06 5.35 2.97
N VAL A 19 2.47 4.22 3.37
CA VAL A 19 1.01 3.99 3.22
C VAL A 19 0.23 5.02 4.02
N LEU A 20 0.59 5.25 5.28
CA LEU A 20 -0.05 6.27 6.12
C LEU A 20 0.11 7.68 5.53
N ALA A 21 1.32 8.05 5.12
CA ALA A 21 1.61 9.37 4.57
C ALA A 21 0.92 9.63 3.23
N ILE A 22 0.92 8.66 2.32
CA ILE A 22 0.41 8.88 0.96
C ILE A 22 -1.09 8.56 0.88
N SER A 23 -1.51 7.37 1.29
CA SER A 23 -2.90 6.94 1.12
C SER A 23 -3.88 7.64 2.05
N PHE A 24 -3.45 7.98 3.28
CA PHE A 24 -4.35 8.56 4.28
C PHE A 24 -4.16 10.07 4.48
N LEU A 25 -2.95 10.61 4.35
CA LEU A 25 -2.69 12.05 4.50
C LEU A 25 -2.67 12.79 3.15
N GLU A 26 -1.77 12.44 2.23
CA GLU A 26 -1.62 13.14 0.94
C GLU A 26 -2.89 13.07 0.09
N ALA A 27 -3.42 11.87 -0.09
CA ALA A 27 -4.50 11.65 -1.06
C ALA A 27 -5.76 12.46 -0.76
N PRO A 28 -6.21 12.63 0.51
CA PRO A 28 -7.29 13.55 0.85
C PRO A 28 -6.87 15.02 0.87
N LEU A 29 -5.69 15.36 1.36
CA LEU A 29 -5.27 16.75 1.56
C LEU A 29 -5.00 17.49 0.26
N LYS A 30 -4.52 16.82 -0.80
CA LYS A 30 -4.22 17.46 -2.08
C LYS A 30 -5.42 18.14 -2.73
N PHE A 31 -6.63 17.63 -2.50
CA PHE A 31 -7.88 18.21 -3.00
C PHE A 31 -8.36 19.41 -2.19
N ARG A 32 -7.68 19.75 -1.09
CA ARG A 32 -7.96 20.93 -0.26
C ARG A 32 -7.04 22.11 -0.56
N ALA A 33 -6.05 21.93 -1.45
CA ALA A 33 -5.10 22.97 -1.80
C ALA A 33 -5.77 24.11 -2.60
N PRO A 34 -5.50 25.39 -2.31
CA PRO A 34 -6.02 26.50 -3.11
C PRO A 34 -5.61 26.37 -4.58
N GLY A 35 -6.56 26.56 -5.50
CA GLY A 35 -6.32 26.48 -6.95
C GLY A 35 -6.25 25.05 -7.52
N ILE A 36 -6.49 24.00 -6.73
CA ILE A 36 -6.58 22.63 -7.24
C ILE A 36 -7.86 22.42 -8.06
N THR A 37 -7.74 21.74 -9.20
CA THR A 37 -8.89 21.24 -9.96
C THR A 37 -9.00 19.72 -9.83
N ILE A 38 -10.21 19.18 -9.95
CA ILE A 38 -10.44 17.73 -9.86
C ILE A 38 -9.61 16.94 -10.88
N PRO A 39 -9.57 17.30 -12.18
CA PRO A 39 -8.74 16.59 -13.15
C PRO A 39 -7.25 16.59 -12.81
N LEU A 40 -6.73 17.72 -12.28
CA LEU A 40 -5.35 17.84 -11.86
C LEU A 40 -5.06 16.94 -10.64
N GLY A 41 -5.90 16.98 -9.62
CA GLY A 41 -5.75 16.14 -8.42
C GLY A 41 -5.82 14.64 -8.73
N VAL A 42 -6.70 14.21 -9.65
CA VAL A 42 -6.74 12.82 -10.14
C VAL A 42 -5.47 12.47 -10.93
N GLY A 43 -4.97 13.40 -11.75
CA GLY A 43 -3.70 13.22 -12.48
C GLY A 43 -2.49 13.03 -11.56
N ILE A 44 -2.35 13.88 -10.54
CA ILE A 44 -1.33 13.76 -9.49
C ILE A 44 -1.49 12.42 -8.76
N GLY A 45 -2.73 12.08 -8.39
CA GLY A 45 -3.06 10.79 -7.78
C GLY A 45 -2.51 9.60 -8.57
N ARG A 46 -2.77 9.51 -9.87
CA ARG A 46 -2.27 8.39 -10.69
C ARG A 46 -0.75 8.27 -10.67
N LEU A 47 -0.02 9.39 -10.73
CA LEU A 47 1.44 9.39 -10.72
C LEU A 47 1.99 8.94 -9.36
N VAL A 48 1.52 9.56 -8.28
CA VAL A 48 1.96 9.26 -6.91
C VAL A 48 1.64 7.83 -6.53
N PHE A 49 0.42 7.37 -6.80
CA PHE A 49 0.00 6.01 -6.48
C PHE A 49 0.74 4.95 -7.32
N ARG A 50 1.07 5.23 -8.59
CA ARG A 50 1.92 4.34 -9.39
C ARG A 50 3.32 4.22 -8.78
N ALA A 51 3.92 5.35 -8.37
CA ALA A 51 5.22 5.35 -7.71
C ALA A 51 5.17 4.60 -6.36
N LEU A 52 4.12 4.83 -5.56
CA LEU A 52 3.89 4.11 -4.32
C LEU A 52 3.84 2.60 -4.58
N ASN A 53 3.04 2.10 -5.52
CA ASN A 53 2.95 0.67 -5.81
C ASN A 53 4.30 0.02 -6.15
N ILE A 54 5.16 0.73 -6.90
CA ILE A 54 6.49 0.24 -7.22
C ILE A 54 7.33 0.14 -5.93
N ALA A 55 7.29 1.16 -5.08
CA ALA A 55 7.97 1.16 -3.80
C ALA A 55 7.43 0.07 -2.86
N GLU A 56 6.11 -0.12 -2.79
CA GLU A 56 5.47 -1.20 -2.04
C GLU A 56 5.94 -2.58 -2.50
N ALA A 57 6.02 -2.82 -3.82
CA ALA A 57 6.51 -4.07 -4.37
C ALA A 57 7.98 -4.33 -4.02
N VAL A 58 8.84 -3.31 -4.11
CA VAL A 58 10.26 -3.41 -3.72
C VAL A 58 10.40 -3.71 -2.22
N LEU A 59 9.62 -3.03 -1.38
CA LEU A 59 9.64 -3.26 0.07
C LEU A 59 9.10 -4.64 0.43
N TRP A 60 8.05 -5.11 -0.25
CA TRP A 60 7.55 -6.47 -0.08
C TRP A 60 8.62 -7.52 -0.41
N LEU A 61 9.33 -7.35 -1.53
CA LEU A 61 10.44 -8.24 -1.90
C LEU A 61 11.57 -8.19 -0.87
N ALA A 62 11.91 -7.02 -0.33
CA ALA A 62 12.91 -6.88 0.73
C ALA A 62 12.47 -7.59 2.02
N VAL A 63 11.20 -7.48 2.39
CA VAL A 63 10.63 -8.16 3.56
C VAL A 63 10.63 -9.68 3.37
N LEU A 64 10.24 -10.16 2.19
CA LEU A 64 10.26 -11.58 1.84
C LEU A 64 11.68 -12.13 1.83
N ALA A 65 12.63 -11.44 1.20
CA ALA A 65 14.04 -11.83 1.19
C ALA A 65 14.60 -11.90 2.62
N GLY A 66 14.27 -10.89 3.45
CA GLY A 66 14.60 -10.89 4.88
C GLY A 66 14.13 -12.16 5.57
N LEU A 67 12.85 -12.53 5.39
CA LEU A 67 12.24 -13.74 5.95
C LEU A 67 12.95 -15.02 5.47
N LEU A 68 13.21 -15.15 4.17
CA LEU A 68 13.83 -16.34 3.57
C LEU A 68 15.28 -16.52 4.06
N LEU A 69 16.02 -15.43 4.24
CA LEU A 69 17.39 -15.46 4.79
C LEU A 69 17.44 -15.89 6.27
N ARG A 70 16.31 -15.83 6.97
CA ARG A 70 16.14 -16.30 8.36
C ARG A 70 15.15 -17.45 8.47
N ALA A 71 14.98 -18.24 7.42
CA ALA A 71 13.93 -19.26 7.37
C ALA A 71 13.98 -20.26 8.54
N ALA A 72 15.16 -20.52 9.12
CA ALA A 72 15.31 -21.38 10.29
C ALA A 72 14.65 -20.81 11.56
N ASP A 73 14.62 -19.48 11.70
CA ASP A 73 14.08 -18.77 12.86
C ASP A 73 12.68 -18.19 12.57
N ALA A 74 12.24 -18.24 11.31
CA ALA A 74 10.99 -17.66 10.86
C ALA A 74 9.77 -18.47 11.36
N SER A 75 8.88 -17.80 12.10
CA SER A 75 7.64 -18.43 12.55
C SER A 75 6.64 -18.59 11.39
N PRO A 76 5.75 -19.62 11.42
CA PRO A 76 4.68 -19.77 10.44
C PRO A 76 3.76 -18.54 10.35
N ALA A 77 3.58 -17.82 11.48
CA ALA A 77 2.80 -16.58 11.52
C ALA A 77 3.45 -15.45 10.70
N GLN A 78 4.78 -15.32 10.73
CA GLN A 78 5.49 -14.34 9.90
C GLN A 78 5.32 -14.65 8.41
N LEU A 79 5.47 -15.92 8.03
CA LEU A 79 5.24 -16.35 6.65
C LEU A 79 3.81 -16.05 6.19
N ALA A 80 2.82 -16.40 7.00
CA ALA A 80 1.42 -16.12 6.71
C ALA A 80 1.17 -14.61 6.51
N LEU A 81 1.69 -13.76 7.39
CA LEU A 81 1.54 -12.30 7.27
C LEU A 81 2.23 -11.74 6.03
N VAL A 82 3.45 -12.18 5.69
CA VAL A 82 4.15 -11.75 4.46
C VAL A 82 3.35 -12.12 3.21
N VAL A 83 2.78 -13.33 3.18
CA VAL A 83 1.92 -13.79 2.07
C VAL A 83 0.64 -12.96 2.00
N LEU A 84 -0.04 -12.74 3.13
CA LEU A 84 -1.27 -11.93 3.17
C LEU A 84 -1.04 -10.50 2.69
N VAL A 85 0.05 -9.85 3.13
CA VAL A 85 0.44 -8.52 2.65
C VAL A 85 0.72 -8.54 1.14
N GLY A 86 1.36 -9.60 0.63
CA GLY A 86 1.61 -9.75 -0.81
C GLY A 86 0.32 -9.91 -1.63
N VAL A 87 -0.63 -10.68 -1.12
CA VAL A 87 -1.97 -10.86 -1.74
C VAL A 87 -2.74 -9.54 -1.73
N ASP A 88 -2.73 -8.81 -0.62
CA ASP A 88 -3.34 -7.48 -0.48
C ASP A 88 -2.77 -6.50 -1.50
N LEU A 89 -1.44 -6.40 -1.59
CA LEU A 89 -0.74 -5.58 -2.58
C LEU A 89 -1.14 -5.97 -4.01
N GLY A 90 -1.17 -7.27 -4.33
CA GLY A 90 -1.58 -7.78 -5.63
C GLY A 90 -3.02 -7.40 -5.98
N LEU A 91 -3.96 -7.56 -5.05
CA LEU A 91 -5.36 -7.20 -5.24
C LEU A 91 -5.52 -5.69 -5.49
N GLY A 92 -4.82 -4.86 -4.72
CA GLY A 92 -4.84 -3.41 -4.89
C GLY A 92 -4.25 -2.97 -6.24
N ALA A 93 -3.06 -3.48 -6.57
CA ALA A 93 -2.29 -3.06 -7.73
C ALA A 93 -2.81 -3.62 -9.06
N LEU A 94 -3.24 -4.88 -9.09
CA LEU A 94 -3.58 -5.60 -10.32
C LEU A 94 -5.09 -5.64 -10.61
N VAL A 95 -5.93 -5.44 -9.59
CA VAL A 95 -7.40 -5.53 -9.75
C VAL A 95 -8.07 -4.19 -9.51
N LEU A 96 -8.02 -3.66 -8.28
CA LEU A 96 -8.82 -2.48 -7.92
C LEU A 96 -8.41 -1.24 -8.70
N ARG A 97 -7.11 -0.95 -8.78
CA ARG A 97 -6.62 0.25 -9.47
C ARG A 97 -6.89 0.24 -10.97
N PRO A 98 -6.59 -0.83 -11.74
CA PRO A 98 -6.94 -0.88 -13.15
C PRO A 98 -8.44 -0.70 -13.41
N LEU A 99 -9.30 -1.25 -12.54
CA LEU A 99 -10.75 -1.09 -12.64
C LEU A 99 -11.18 0.36 -12.39
N MET A 100 -10.64 1.01 -11.36
CA MET A 100 -10.89 2.43 -11.07
C MET A 100 -10.42 3.32 -12.22
N ASP A 101 -9.23 3.07 -12.75
CA ASP A 101 -8.65 3.81 -13.88
C ASP A 101 -9.46 3.67 -15.17
N ARG A 102 -9.97 2.46 -15.46
CA ARG A 102 -10.87 2.23 -16.59
C ARG A 102 -12.14 3.04 -16.43
N LYS A 103 -12.76 2.99 -15.24
CA LYS A 103 -14.00 3.72 -14.94
C LYS A 103 -13.86 5.23 -15.15
N VAL A 104 -12.78 5.83 -14.63
CA VAL A 104 -12.51 7.27 -14.79
C VAL A 104 -12.33 7.67 -16.27
N ARG A 105 -11.73 6.80 -17.09
CA ARG A 105 -11.55 7.08 -18.53
C ARG A 105 -12.83 6.94 -19.34
N THR A 106 -13.70 5.99 -19.00
CA THR A 106 -14.91 5.69 -19.77
C THR A 106 -16.06 6.65 -19.46
N GLU A 107 -16.22 7.09 -18.22
CA GLU A 107 -17.43 7.80 -17.77
C GLU A 107 -17.34 9.34 -17.86
N GLY A 108 -16.17 9.92 -18.18
CA GLY A 108 -16.05 11.36 -18.44
C GLY A 108 -16.33 12.26 -17.23
N SER A 109 -15.25 12.83 -16.68
CA SER A 109 -15.21 13.75 -15.53
C SER A 109 -15.45 13.11 -14.15
N ALA A 110 -14.49 13.32 -13.25
CA ALA A 110 -14.60 13.01 -11.83
C ALA A 110 -15.42 14.06 -11.05
N ASP A 111 -16.06 14.99 -11.76
CA ASP A 111 -16.71 16.17 -11.21
C ASP A 111 -17.99 15.82 -10.44
N HIS A 112 -18.61 14.67 -10.75
CA HIS A 112 -19.87 14.22 -10.16
C HIS A 112 -19.89 12.73 -9.77
N ALA A 113 -18.76 12.02 -9.78
CA ALA A 113 -18.75 10.59 -9.49
C ALA A 113 -18.98 10.34 -7.98
N PRO A 114 -20.15 9.84 -7.55
CA PRO A 114 -20.36 9.49 -6.15
C PRO A 114 -19.34 8.44 -5.73
N ARG A 115 -18.98 8.43 -4.43
CA ARG A 115 -18.09 7.42 -3.82
C ARG A 115 -18.52 6.03 -4.27
N THR A 116 -17.84 5.51 -5.28
CA THR A 116 -18.20 4.23 -5.88
C THR A 116 -17.80 3.13 -4.90
N ARG A 117 -18.55 2.02 -4.87
CA ARG A 117 -18.20 0.83 -4.07
C ARG A 117 -16.74 0.41 -4.23
N LEU A 118 -16.16 0.59 -5.43
CA LEU A 118 -14.73 0.38 -5.72
C LEU A 118 -13.79 1.26 -4.88
N HIS A 119 -14.11 2.54 -4.70
CA HIS A 119 -13.30 3.45 -3.89
C HIS A 119 -13.39 3.08 -2.39
N LEU A 120 -14.57 2.67 -1.92
CA LEU A 120 -14.71 2.17 -0.54
C LEU A 120 -13.95 0.85 -0.34
N GLY A 121 -14.02 -0.06 -1.32
CA GLY A 121 -13.24 -1.29 -1.31
C GLY A 121 -11.73 -1.04 -1.28
N TYR A 122 -11.26 -0.05 -2.05
CA TYR A 122 -9.86 0.36 -2.03
C TYR A 122 -9.45 0.93 -0.66
N ILE A 123 -10.27 1.79 -0.04
CA ILE A 123 -9.99 2.28 1.32
C ILE A 123 -9.94 1.12 2.31
N ALA A 124 -10.90 0.20 2.27
CA ALA A 124 -10.93 -0.95 3.16
C ALA A 124 -9.66 -1.81 3.01
N LEU A 125 -9.19 -2.01 1.77
CA LEU A 125 -7.95 -2.71 1.49
C LEU A 125 -6.74 -1.99 2.11
N GLU A 126 -6.63 -0.67 1.95
CA GLU A 126 -5.54 0.11 2.57
C GLU A 126 -5.56 0.03 4.11
N VAL A 127 -6.75 0.00 4.73
CA VAL A 127 -6.89 -0.18 6.18
C VAL A 127 -6.45 -1.59 6.61
N VAL A 128 -6.83 -2.62 5.85
CA VAL A 128 -6.37 -4.00 6.07
C VAL A 128 -4.84 -4.07 5.96
N LYS A 129 -4.25 -3.48 4.92
CA LYS A 129 -2.80 -3.41 4.74
C LYS A 129 -2.08 -2.79 5.93
N VAL A 130 -2.61 -1.69 6.47
CA VAL A 130 -2.06 -1.07 7.70
C VAL A 130 -2.07 -2.05 8.86
N GLY A 131 -3.19 -2.75 9.10
CA GLY A 131 -3.28 -3.76 10.15
C GLY A 131 -2.30 -4.91 9.97
N LEU A 132 -2.16 -5.41 8.74
CA LEU A 132 -1.22 -6.47 8.40
C LEU A 132 0.25 -6.04 8.58
N LEU A 133 0.61 -4.83 8.16
CA LEU A 133 1.96 -4.29 8.33
C LEU A 133 2.31 -4.03 9.79
N VAL A 134 1.36 -3.55 10.59
CA VAL A 134 1.54 -3.41 12.05
C VAL A 134 1.77 -4.78 12.70
N ALA A 135 0.90 -5.76 12.41
CA ALA A 135 1.03 -7.11 12.95
C ALA A 135 2.37 -7.75 12.57
N LEU A 136 2.76 -7.64 11.30
CA LEU A 136 4.04 -8.14 10.79
C LEU A 136 5.23 -7.41 11.45
N GLY A 137 5.16 -6.08 11.57
CA GLY A 137 6.22 -5.28 12.17
C GLY A 137 6.44 -5.62 13.65
N VAL A 138 5.36 -5.78 14.42
CA VAL A 138 5.43 -6.21 15.83
C VAL A 138 6.03 -7.61 15.94
N LEU A 139 5.59 -8.55 15.10
CA LEU A 139 6.06 -9.92 15.16
C LEU A 139 7.55 -10.02 14.77
N VAL A 140 7.99 -9.30 13.73
CA VAL A 140 9.40 -9.25 13.32
C VAL A 140 10.27 -8.53 14.36
N LEU A 141 9.77 -7.50 15.05
CA LEU A 141 10.49 -6.85 16.16
C LEU A 141 10.69 -7.76 17.37
N ALA A 142 9.75 -8.68 17.60
CA ALA A 142 9.80 -9.64 18.70
C ALA A 142 10.64 -10.90 18.39
N SER A 143 11.28 -10.95 17.21
CA SER A 143 12.07 -12.09 16.71
C SER A 143 13.55 -12.01 17.07
#